data_AF-A0A3L7NJ83-F1
#
_entry.id   AF-A0A3L7NJ83-F1
#
_cell.length_a   1.000
_cell.length_b   1.000
_cell.length_c   1.000
_cell.angle_alpha   90.00
_cell.angle_beta   90.00
_cell.angle_gamma   90.00
#
_symmetry.space_group_name_H-M   'P 1'
#
loop_
_entity.id
_entity.type
_entity.pdbx_description
1 polymer ?
#
loop_
_entity_poly.entity_id
_entity_poly.type
_entity_poly.pdbx_seq_one_letter_code
_entity_poly.pdbx_strand_id
1 'polypeptide(L)'
;MPIEFRCTGCRAKLHVPSRWAETSIACPKCSSRVMVPSASPEGVAKRFEDRSVEKSIESLLVSPQKFEKPSVQSEQKGEPVAAKGQVSFPRIWIYLQGGLIFAVACLGFALGAWIFSSSPM
;
A
#
# COMPACT_ATOMS: atom_id res chain seq x y z
N MET A 1 8.30 -8.56 -19.13
CA MET A 1 7.60 -9.84 -18.80
C MET A 1 6.68 -9.61 -17.60
N PRO A 2 5.40 -10.01 -17.63
CA PRO A 2 4.49 -9.83 -16.50
C PRO A 2 4.95 -10.59 -15.25
N ILE A 3 4.68 -10.05 -14.07
CA ILE A 3 4.93 -10.73 -12.79
C ILE A 3 3.62 -11.37 -12.35
N GLU A 4 3.65 -12.70 -12.12
CA GLU A 4 2.52 -13.45 -11.58
C GLU A 4 2.75 -13.74 -10.10
N PHE A 5 1.84 -13.30 -9.24
CA PHE A 5 1.91 -13.61 -7.82
C PHE A 5 0.51 -13.77 -7.22
N ARG A 6 0.44 -14.28 -5.99
CA ARG A 6 -0.82 -14.47 -5.26
C ARG A 6 -0.99 -13.37 -4.22
N CYS A 7 -2.20 -12.83 -4.14
CA CYS A 7 -2.56 -11.87 -3.09
C CYS A 7 -2.44 -12.51 -1.69
N THR A 8 -1.84 -11.81 -0.73
CA THR A 8 -1.70 -12.27 0.66
C THR A 8 -3.02 -12.32 1.43
N GLY A 9 -4.01 -11.51 1.04
CA GLY A 9 -5.33 -11.47 1.66
C GLY A 9 -6.28 -12.55 1.12
N CYS A 10 -6.60 -12.49 -0.18
CA CYS A 10 -7.60 -13.38 -0.80
C CYS A 10 -7.05 -14.55 -1.61
N ARG A 11 -5.71 -14.68 -1.71
CA ARG A 11 -5.03 -15.73 -2.51
C ARG A 11 -5.35 -15.73 -4.01
N ALA A 12 -6.01 -14.69 -4.51
CA ALA A 12 -6.26 -14.53 -5.94
C ALA A 12 -4.96 -14.38 -6.73
N LYS A 13 -4.90 -14.98 -7.91
CA LYS A 13 -3.79 -14.83 -8.85
C LYS A 13 -3.88 -13.45 -9.49
N LEU A 14 -2.80 -12.67 -9.43
CA LEU A 14 -2.69 -11.33 -9.98
C LEU A 14 -1.58 -11.30 -11.03
N HIS A 15 -1.84 -10.58 -12.11
CA HIS A 15 -0.89 -10.32 -13.18
C HIS A 15 -0.63 -8.82 -13.18
N VAL A 16 0.62 -8.44 -12.90
CA VAL A 16 1.03 -7.02 -12.87
C VAL A 16 2.19 -6.78 -13.81
N PRO A 17 2.26 -5.59 -14.43
CA PRO A 17 3.41 -5.24 -15.25
C PRO A 17 4.65 -5.05 -14.37
N SER A 18 5.83 -5.43 -14.90
CA SER A 18 7.10 -5.40 -14.16
C SER A 18 7.49 -4.01 -13.64
N ARG A 19 6.97 -2.94 -14.27
CA ARG A 19 7.15 -1.55 -13.83
C ARG A 19 6.60 -1.25 -12.44
N TRP A 20 5.77 -2.15 -11.89
CA TRP A 20 5.21 -2.06 -10.54
C TRP A 20 5.92 -2.96 -9.54
N ALA A 21 7.06 -3.57 -9.90
CA ALA A 21 7.92 -4.25 -8.95
C ALA A 21 8.24 -3.34 -7.75
N GLU A 22 8.29 -3.93 -6.56
CA GLU A 22 8.60 -3.23 -5.30
C GLU A 22 7.63 -2.11 -4.92
N THR A 23 6.50 -2.01 -5.64
CA THR A 23 5.43 -1.05 -5.37
C THR A 23 4.31 -1.74 -4.60
N SER A 24 3.70 -1.01 -3.66
CA SER A 24 2.49 -1.45 -2.96
C SER A 24 1.24 -1.09 -3.77
N ILE A 25 0.47 -2.10 -4.18
CA ILE A 25 -0.77 -1.93 -4.95
C ILE A 25 -1.99 -2.49 -4.20
N ALA A 26 -3.18 -2.01 -4.53
CA ALA A 26 -4.43 -2.56 -3.98
C ALA A 26 -4.91 -3.77 -4.80
N CYS A 27 -5.30 -4.85 -4.10
CA CYS A 27 -5.87 -6.02 -4.76
C CYS A 27 -7.28 -5.72 -5.31
N PRO A 28 -7.59 -6.03 -6.58
CA PRO A 28 -8.92 -5.77 -7.16
C PRO A 28 -10.02 -6.67 -6.59
N LYS A 29 -9.68 -7.80 -5.95
CA LYS A 29 -10.68 -8.71 -5.36
C LYS A 29 -11.04 -8.40 -3.91
N CYS A 30 -10.07 -7.99 -3.09
CA CYS A 30 -10.26 -7.83 -1.65
C CYS A 30 -9.76 -6.50 -1.09
N SER A 31 -9.37 -5.55 -1.97
CA SER A 31 -8.86 -4.21 -1.65
C SER A 31 -7.67 -4.13 -0.69
N SER A 32 -7.10 -5.26 -0.28
CA SER A 32 -5.90 -5.31 0.57
C SER A 32 -4.69 -4.74 -0.18
N ARG A 33 -3.85 -3.96 0.53
CA ARG A 33 -2.54 -3.53 0.00
C ARG A 33 -1.58 -4.72 -0.01
N VAL A 34 -0.96 -4.98 -1.15
CA VAL A 34 0.03 -6.05 -1.33
C VAL A 34 1.27 -5.47 -2.01
N MET A 35 2.45 -5.86 -1.50
CA MET A 35 3.74 -5.57 -2.13
C MET A 35 3.94 -6.49 -3.33
N VAL A 36 4.26 -5.92 -4.49
CA VAL A 36 4.64 -6.69 -5.67
C VAL A 36 6.10 -7.14 -5.51
N PRO A 37 6.39 -8.46 -5.49
CA PRO A 37 7.77 -8.93 -5.45
C PRO A 37 8.50 -8.53 -6.73
N SER A 38 9.75 -8.07 -6.62
CA SER A 38 10.59 -7.91 -7.80
C SER A 38 10.84 -9.28 -8.42
N ALA A 39 10.59 -9.39 -9.73
CA ALA A 39 10.86 -10.59 -10.50
C ALA A 39 12.36 -10.75 -10.79
N SER A 40 13.20 -10.61 -9.76
CA SER A 40 14.55 -11.15 -9.79
C SER A 40 14.48 -12.58 -9.23
N PRO A 41 14.39 -13.61 -10.08
CA PRO A 41 14.42 -15.00 -9.65
C PRO A 41 15.79 -15.43 -9.08
N GLU A 42 16.78 -14.55 -8.98
CA GLU A 42 18.16 -14.95 -8.64
C GLU A 42 18.44 -15.13 -7.14
N GLY A 43 17.51 -14.80 -6.23
CA GLY A 43 17.88 -14.63 -4.82
C GLY A 43 17.49 -15.72 -3.81
N VAL A 44 16.41 -16.49 -4.03
CA VAL A 44 15.73 -17.13 -2.87
C VAL A 44 15.52 -18.66 -3.00
N ALA A 45 15.65 -19.24 -4.20
CA ALA A 45 15.32 -20.67 -4.38
C ALA A 45 16.48 -21.66 -4.22
N LYS A 46 17.72 -21.21 -3.96
CA LYS A 46 18.89 -22.12 -3.87
C LYS A 46 19.58 -22.21 -2.51
N ARG A 47 19.10 -21.53 -1.47
CA ARG A 47 19.79 -21.46 -0.16
C ARG A 47 19.40 -22.57 0.83
N PHE A 48 18.34 -23.32 0.56
CA PHE A 48 17.82 -24.33 1.49
C PHE A 48 18.41 -25.74 1.31
N GLU A 49 19.19 -25.99 0.25
CA GLU A 49 19.86 -27.28 0.02
C GLU A 49 21.36 -27.23 0.41
N ASP A 50 21.77 -26.16 1.09
CA ASP A 50 23.17 -26.01 1.47
C ASP A 50 23.48 -26.88 2.69
N ARG A 51 24.42 -27.81 2.54
CA ARG A 51 24.89 -28.74 3.58
C ARG A 51 25.39 -28.03 4.85
N SER A 52 25.67 -26.72 4.77
CA SER A 52 25.95 -25.88 5.91
C SER A 52 24.74 -25.68 6.85
N VAL A 53 23.51 -25.71 6.33
CA VAL A 53 22.29 -25.56 7.11
C VAL A 53 22.04 -26.81 7.96
N GLU A 54 22.26 -28.00 7.40
CA GLU A 54 22.17 -29.26 8.16
C GLU A 54 23.18 -29.32 9.29
N LYS A 55 24.44 -28.90 9.07
CA LYS A 55 25.44 -28.79 10.15
C LYS A 55 25.02 -27.80 11.24
N SER A 56 24.40 -26.68 10.89
CA SER A 56 23.88 -25.73 11.88
C SER A 56 22.71 -26.32 12.67
N ILE A 57 21.78 -27.03 12.04
CA ILE A 57 20.66 -27.69 12.74
C ILE A 57 21.18 -28.79 13.67
N GLU A 58 22.14 -29.58 13.22
CA GLU A 58 22.73 -30.67 14.01
C GLU A 58 23.51 -30.15 15.22
N SER A 59 24.20 -29.00 15.08
CA SER A 59 24.83 -28.31 16.22
C SER A 59 23.83 -27.79 17.26
N LEU A 60 22.60 -27.47 16.85
CA LEU A 60 21.53 -27.04 17.77
C LEU A 60 20.84 -28.22 18.46
N LEU A 61 20.84 -29.41 17.84
CA LEU A 61 20.21 -30.61 18.40
C LEU A 61 21.09 -31.35 19.43
N VAL A 62 22.41 -31.15 19.41
CA VAL A 62 23.36 -31.90 20.27
C VAL A 62 23.65 -31.20 21.61
N SER A 63 23.31 -29.93 21.78
CA SER A 63 23.57 -29.25 23.06
C SER A 63 22.27 -29.10 23.85
N PRO A 64 22.04 -29.85 24.94
CA PRO A 64 21.13 -29.42 26.00
C PRO A 64 21.77 -28.22 26.71
N GLN A 65 21.89 -27.09 26.01
CA GLN A 65 22.16 -25.81 26.63
C GLN A 65 20.91 -25.50 27.45
N LYS A 66 21.07 -25.70 28.76
CA LYS A 66 20.29 -25.09 29.83
C LYS A 66 19.74 -23.75 29.32
N PHE A 67 18.45 -23.74 29.01
CA PHE A 67 17.73 -22.56 28.58
C PHE A 67 17.63 -21.62 29.79
N GLU A 68 18.72 -20.91 30.09
CA GLU A 68 18.67 -19.73 30.93
C GLU A 68 17.91 -18.69 30.14
N LYS A 69 16.62 -18.63 30.47
CA LYS A 69 15.59 -17.72 30.00
C LYS A 69 16.22 -16.38 29.63
N PRO A 70 16.33 -16.04 28.34
CA PRO A 70 16.74 -14.70 27.95
C PRO A 70 15.66 -13.77 28.49
N SER A 71 16.01 -13.02 29.53
CA SER A 71 15.23 -11.89 29.99
C SER A 71 15.18 -10.91 28.82
N VAL A 72 14.10 -11.01 28.05
CA VAL A 72 13.70 -10.03 27.03
C VAL A 72 13.39 -8.73 27.77
N GLN A 73 14.44 -7.99 28.12
CA GLN A 73 14.37 -6.55 28.26
C GLN A 73 14.58 -5.97 26.86
N SER A 74 13.52 -6.04 26.05
CA SER A 74 13.37 -5.11 24.95
C SER A 74 12.24 -4.16 25.32
N GLU A 75 12.58 -3.24 26.23
CA GLU A 75 11.90 -1.96 26.30
C GLU A 75 12.30 -1.16 25.05
N GLN A 76 11.82 -1.60 23.89
CA GLN A 76 11.67 -0.71 22.75
C GLN A 76 10.53 0.24 23.10
N LYS A 77 10.88 1.28 23.87
CA LYS A 77 10.21 2.56 23.83
C LYS A 77 10.40 3.12 22.41
N GLY A 78 9.69 2.51 21.48
CA GLY A 78 9.46 3.05 20.15
C GLY A 78 8.70 4.35 20.35
N GLU A 79 9.45 5.44 20.32
CA GLU A 79 8.93 6.75 20.02
C GLU A 79 7.91 6.60 18.88
N PRO A 80 6.69 7.15 19.03
CA PRO A 80 5.70 7.10 17.95
C PRO A 80 6.27 7.89 16.79
N VAL A 81 6.91 7.19 15.85
CA VAL A 81 7.29 7.76 14.56
C VAL A 81 5.98 8.22 13.98
N ALA A 82 5.80 9.54 14.00
CA ALA A 82 4.65 10.25 13.51
C ALA A 82 4.31 9.69 12.12
N ALA A 83 3.32 8.81 12.09
CA ALA A 83 2.69 8.35 10.88
C ALA A 83 2.10 9.62 10.27
N LYS A 84 2.86 10.26 9.38
CA LYS A 84 2.42 11.42 8.60
C LYS A 84 1.07 11.04 8.04
N GLY A 85 0.03 11.64 8.61
CA GLY A 85 -1.34 11.30 8.35
C GLY A 85 -1.54 11.30 6.84
N GLN A 86 -1.80 10.12 6.29
CA GLN A 86 -2.35 10.02 4.95
C GLN A 86 -3.72 10.65 5.08
N VAL A 87 -3.81 11.96 4.85
CA VAL A 87 -5.07 12.70 4.82
C VAL A 87 -5.79 12.13 3.60
N SER A 88 -6.63 11.14 3.83
CA SER A 88 -7.56 10.62 2.86
C SER A 88 -8.53 11.77 2.60
N PHE A 89 -8.19 12.64 1.65
CA PHE A 89 -9.09 13.68 1.17
C PHE A 89 -10.38 12.96 0.76
N PRO A 90 -11.46 13.06 1.55
CA PRO A 90 -12.64 12.28 1.30
C PRO A 90 -13.23 12.83 0.01
N ARG A 91 -13.64 11.94 -0.90
CA ARG A 91 -14.20 12.30 -2.21
C ARG A 91 -15.31 13.36 -2.12
N ILE A 92 -15.96 13.47 -0.96
CA ILE A 92 -16.93 14.50 -0.61
C ILE A 92 -16.42 15.93 -0.82
N TRP A 93 -15.15 16.21 -0.53
CA TRP A 93 -14.56 17.55 -0.70
C TRP A 93 -14.44 17.93 -2.18
N ILE A 94 -14.14 16.96 -3.05
CA ILE A 94 -14.06 17.18 -4.50
C ILE A 94 -15.44 17.54 -5.05
N TYR A 95 -16.48 16.83 -4.62
CA TYR A 95 -17.86 17.13 -5.04
C TYR A 95 -18.37 18.46 -4.49
N LEU A 96 -18.03 18.81 -3.25
CA LEU A 96 -18.42 20.09 -2.64
C LEU A 96 -17.79 21.27 -3.39
N GLN A 97 -16.47 21.19 -3.66
CA GLN A 97 -15.75 22.23 -4.39
C GLN A 97 -16.25 22.36 -5.84
N GLY A 98 -16.46 21.24 -6.53
CA GLY A 98 -17.02 21.23 -7.88
C GLY A 98 -18.43 21.81 -7.94
N GLY A 99 -19.30 21.43 -7.00
CA GLY A 99 -20.66 21.96 -6.89
C GLY A 99 -20.70 23.47 -6.62
N LEU A 100 -19.83 23.97 -5.74
CA LEU A 100 -19.73 25.40 -5.43
C LEU A 100 -19.35 26.22 -6.67
N ILE A 101 -18.33 25.77 -7.42
CA ILE A 101 -17.88 26.46 -8.64
C ILE A 101 -19.00 26.48 -9.70
N PHE A 102 -19.68 25.36 -9.88
CA PHE A 102 -20.80 25.26 -10.83
C PHE A 102 -21.95 26.21 -10.44
N ALA A 103 -22.31 26.25 -9.16
CA ALA A 103 -23.36 27.15 -8.67
C ALA A 103 -23.02 28.62 -8.91
N VAL A 104 -21.78 29.05 -8.63
CA VAL A 104 -21.32 30.42 -8.89
C VAL A 104 -21.37 30.75 -10.38
N ALA A 105 -20.95 29.82 -11.24
CA ALA A 105 -21.02 30.01 -12.69
C ALA A 105 -22.46 30.16 -13.20
N CYS A 106 -23.39 29.31 -12.73
CA CYS A 106 -24.81 29.43 -13.06
C CYS A 106 -25.40 30.77 -12.59
N LEU A 107 -25.03 31.21 -11.39
CA LEU A 107 -25.52 32.46 -10.82
C LEU A 107 -25.01 33.67 -11.62
N GLY A 108 -23.71 33.68 -11.96
CA GLY A 108 -23.13 34.71 -12.82
C GLY A 108 -23.75 34.74 -14.22
N PHE A 109 -23.99 33.57 -14.81
CA PHE A 109 -24.65 33.47 -16.12
C PHE A 109 -26.10 33.99 -16.06
N ALA A 110 -26.86 33.61 -15.03
CA ALA A 110 -28.23 34.07 -14.85
C ALA A 110 -28.31 35.59 -14.65
N LEU A 111 -27.40 36.16 -13.83
CA LEU A 111 -27.30 37.61 -13.64
C LEU A 111 -26.91 38.33 -14.95
N GLY A 112 -25.95 37.80 -15.69
CA GLY A 112 -25.56 38.36 -16.99
C GLY A 112 -26.70 38.34 -18.01
N ALA A 113 -27.41 37.21 -18.11
CA ALA A 113 -28.58 37.07 -18.97
C ALA A 113 -29.71 38.03 -18.55
N TRP A 114 -29.92 38.22 -17.25
CA TRP A 114 -30.93 39.13 -16.73
C TRP A 114 -30.61 40.60 -17.03
N ILE A 115 -29.35 41.03 -16.87
CA ILE A 115 -28.88 42.38 -17.20
C ILE A 115 -29.02 42.65 -18.71
N PHE A 116 -28.63 41.67 -19.54
CA PHE A 116 -28.77 41.79 -21.00
C PHE A 116 -30.24 41.87 -21.42
N SER A 117 -31.11 41.06 -20.81
CA SER A 117 -32.55 41.07 -21.12
C SER A 117 -33.30 42.30 -20.61
N SER A 118 -32.76 43.00 -19.61
CA SER A 118 -33.39 44.18 -19.00
C SER A 118 -32.93 45.51 -19.59
N SER A 119 -32.11 45.47 -20.65
CA SER A 119 -31.75 46.64 -21.45
C SER A 119 -32.72 46.77 -22.64
N PRO A 120 -33.84 47.50 -22.52
CA PRO A 120 -34.69 47.80 -23.67
C PRO A 120 -33.89 48.72 -24.61
N MET A 121 -33.70 48.27 -25.85
CA MET A 121 -33.18 49.12 -26.93
C MET A 121 -34.14 50.26 -27.25
#